data_AF-A0A974TWV7-F1
#
_entry.id   AF-A0A974TWV7-F1
#
_cell.length_a   1.000
_cell.length_b   1.000
_cell.length_c   1.000
_cell.angle_alpha   90.00
_cell.angle_beta   90.00
_cell.angle_gamma   90.00
#
_symmetry.space_group_name_H-M   'P 1'
#
loop_
_entity.id
_entity.type
_entity.pdbx_description
1 polymer ?
#
loop_
_entity_poly.entity_id
_entity_poly.type
_entity_poly.pdbx_seq_one_letter_code
_entity_poly.pdbx_strand_id
1 'polypeptide(L)'
;MESGSENEIRQRAEAAEKALLLLVDHLAMRGTISLDEGQEIVRILSEASHESAARASHTLHTLSLLRQLRRGVGSDTPGAPVNPVSQ
;
A
#
# COMPACT_ATOMS: atom_id res chain seq x y z
N MET A 1 -8.35 32.19 19.18
CA MET A 1 -7.56 31.02 19.60
C MET A 1 -8.32 29.78 19.12
N GLU A 2 -8.18 29.41 17.85
CA GLU A 2 -8.89 28.26 17.23
C GLU A 2 -7.93 27.32 16.46
N SER A 3 -6.74 27.81 16.13
CA SER A 3 -5.72 27.11 15.34
C SER A 3 -5.14 25.86 15.99
N GLY A 4 -5.25 25.70 17.30
CA GLY A 4 -4.80 24.49 18.00
C GLY A 4 -5.70 23.28 17.71
N SER A 5 -7.03 23.48 17.72
CA SER A 5 -8.00 22.40 17.56
C SER A 5 -8.02 21.87 16.12
N GLU A 6 -7.95 22.76 15.14
CA GLU A 6 -7.94 22.39 13.72
C GLU A 6 -6.68 21.59 13.34
N ASN A 7 -5.53 21.95 13.91
CA ASN A 7 -4.28 21.25 13.66
C ASN A 7 -4.25 19.85 14.31
N GLU A 8 -4.83 19.68 15.50
CA GLU A 8 -4.99 18.36 16.13
C GLU A 8 -5.95 17.45 15.33
N ILE A 9 -7.06 18.00 14.83
CA ILE A 9 -8.01 17.25 13.99
C ILE A 9 -7.30 16.77 12.72
N ARG A 10 -6.53 17.65 12.07
CA ARG A 10 -5.73 17.30 10.89
C ARG A 10 -4.73 16.19 11.19
N GLN A 11 -3.95 16.30 12.27
CA GLN A 11 -2.98 15.26 12.64
C GLN A 11 -3.65 13.90 12.89
N ARG A 12 -4.81 13.89 13.55
CA ARG A 12 -5.57 12.65 13.80
C ARG A 12 -6.10 12.05 12.49
N ALA A 13 -6.59 12.88 11.57
CA ALA A 13 -7.03 12.44 10.25
C ALA A 13 -5.88 11.81 9.45
N GLU A 14 -4.70 12.46 9.44
CA GLU A 14 -3.51 11.93 8.78
C GLU A 14 -3.04 10.59 9.39
N ALA A 15 -3.09 10.47 10.71
CA ALA A 15 -2.71 9.23 11.39
C ALA A 15 -3.68 8.09 11.06
N ALA A 16 -5.00 8.38 11.03
CA ALA A 16 -6.02 7.41 10.64
C ALA A 16 -5.84 6.94 9.20
N GLU A 17 -5.55 7.86 8.28
CA GLU A 17 -5.28 7.54 6.88
C GLU A 17 -4.05 6.63 6.73
N LYS A 18 -2.95 6.95 7.43
CA LYS A 18 -1.75 6.09 7.45
C LYS A 18 -2.05 4.70 8.00
N ALA A 19 -2.85 4.61 9.07
CA ALA A 19 -3.25 3.33 9.64
C ALA A 19 -4.09 2.50 8.66
N LEU A 20 -4.99 3.14 7.89
CA LEU A 20 -5.77 2.48 6.85
C LEU A 20 -4.90 1.93 5.73
N LEU A 21 -3.92 2.72 5.25
CA LEU A 21 -2.99 2.28 4.20
C LEU A 21 -2.16 1.06 4.67
N LEU A 22 -1.63 1.09 5.90
CA LEU A 22 -0.91 -0.04 6.49
C LEU A 22 -1.80 -1.29 6.63
N LEU A 23 -3.07 -1.11 6.99
CA LEU A 23 -4.02 -2.21 7.08
C LEU A 23 -4.26 -2.84 5.71
N VAL A 24 -4.41 -2.03 4.65
CA VAL A 24 -4.56 -2.53 3.28
C VAL A 24 -3.34 -3.36 2.87
N ASP A 25 -2.13 -2.85 3.10
CA ASP A 25 -0.88 -3.59 2.82
C ASP A 25 -0.88 -4.93 3.56
N HIS A 26 -1.22 -4.94 4.85
CA HIS A 26 -1.24 -6.16 5.66
C HIS A 26 -2.24 -7.21 5.16
N LEU A 27 -3.46 -6.78 4.85
CA LEU A 27 -4.52 -7.65 4.34
C LEU A 27 -4.17 -8.21 2.97
N ALA A 28 -3.61 -7.37 2.09
CA ALA A 28 -3.16 -7.79 0.77
C ALA A 28 -2.00 -8.78 0.86
N MET A 29 -0.99 -8.53 1.70
CA MET A 29 0.14 -9.43 1.92
C MET A 29 -0.29 -10.82 2.40
N ARG A 30 -1.26 -10.88 3.32
CA ARG A 30 -1.81 -12.15 3.83
C ARG A 30 -2.76 -12.85 2.86
N GLY A 31 -3.16 -12.18 1.77
CA GLY A 31 -4.15 -12.70 0.83
C GLY A 31 -5.58 -12.73 1.38
N THR A 32 -5.85 -11.97 2.46
CA THR A 32 -7.20 -11.80 3.00
C THR A 32 -8.09 -10.99 2.06
N ILE A 33 -7.49 -10.06 1.32
CA ILE A 33 -8.12 -9.36 0.19
C ILE A 33 -7.32 -9.64 -1.09
N SER A 34 -7.99 -9.55 -2.23
CA SER A 34 -7.36 -9.56 -3.54
C SER A 34 -6.54 -8.26 -3.75
N LEU A 35 -5.57 -8.32 -4.68
CA LEU A 35 -4.77 -7.14 -5.01
C LEU A 35 -5.59 -6.06 -5.72
N ASP A 36 -6.65 -6.46 -6.43
CA ASP A 36 -7.52 -5.54 -7.15
C ASP A 36 -8.45 -4.82 -6.15
N GLU A 37 -8.97 -5.52 -5.14
CA GLU A 37 -9.68 -4.90 -4.01
C GLU A 37 -8.77 -3.93 -3.24
N GLY A 38 -7.53 -4.33 -2.96
CA GLY A 38 -6.55 -3.45 -2.31
C GLY A 38 -6.29 -2.18 -3.13
N GLN A 39 -6.16 -2.30 -4.45
CA GLN A 39 -5.96 -1.13 -5.33
C GLN A 39 -7.17 -0.20 -5.35
N GLU A 40 -8.38 -0.75 -5.39
CA GLU A 40 -9.60 0.06 -5.39
C GLU A 40 -9.75 0.85 -4.08
N ILE A 41 -9.45 0.22 -2.93
CA ILE A 41 -9.47 0.90 -1.63
C ILE A 41 -8.46 2.07 -1.62
N VAL A 42 -7.23 1.82 -2.10
CA VAL A 42 -6.18 2.86 -2.12
C VAL A 42 -6.53 3.99 -3.08
N ARG A 43 -7.18 3.68 -4.20
CA ARG A 43 -7.68 4.69 -5.13
C ARG A 43 -8.69 5.62 -4.46
N ILE A 44 -9.67 5.06 -3.76
CA ILE A 44 -10.67 5.85 -3.01
C ILE A 44 -10.00 6.74 -1.96
N LEU A 45 -9.02 6.20 -1.22
CA LEU A 45 -8.26 7.00 -0.25
C LEU A 45 -7.49 8.14 -0.93
N SER A 46 -6.84 7.87 -2.07
CA SER A 46 -6.05 8.86 -2.80
C SER A 46 -6.85 10.05 -3.34
N GLU A 47 -8.15 9.86 -3.58
CA GLU A 47 -9.06 10.90 -4.09
C GLU A 47 -9.49 11.88 -2.98
N ALA A 48 -9.26 11.56 -1.70
CA ALA A 48 -9.68 12.40 -0.57
C ALA A 48 -8.87 13.70 -0.43
N SER A 49 -7.59 13.72 -0.81
CA SER A 49 -6.75 14.94 -0.83
C SER A 49 -5.45 14.75 -1.63
N HIS A 50 -4.80 15.84 -2.01
CA HIS A 50 -3.51 15.78 -2.72
C HIS A 50 -2.38 15.15 -1.87
N GLU A 51 -2.39 15.43 -0.55
CA GLU A 51 -1.47 14.81 0.41
C GLU A 51 -1.74 13.31 0.55
N SER A 52 -3.02 12.91 0.42
CA SER A 52 -3.43 11.52 0.44
C SER A 52 -2.98 10.75 -0.80
N ALA A 53 -3.01 11.38 -1.97
CA ALA A 53 -2.45 10.80 -3.19
C ALA A 53 -0.94 10.50 -3.08
N ALA A 54 -0.17 11.38 -2.46
CA ALA A 54 1.25 11.14 -2.22
C ALA A 54 1.48 9.94 -1.29
N ARG A 55 0.66 9.78 -0.24
CA ARG A 55 0.75 8.65 0.71
C ARG A 55 0.32 7.32 0.08
N ALA A 56 -0.73 7.36 -0.74
CA ALA A 56 -1.23 6.20 -1.48
C ALA A 56 -0.21 5.61 -2.46
N SER A 57 0.69 6.44 -3.01
CA SER A 57 1.69 6.00 -3.99
C SER A 57 2.58 4.85 -3.48
N HIS A 58 2.93 4.86 -2.18
CA HIS A 58 3.74 3.81 -1.57
C HIS A 58 2.99 2.48 -1.49
N THR A 59 1.75 2.49 -1.00
CA THR A 59 0.89 1.29 -0.93
C THR A 59 0.59 0.74 -2.33
N LEU A 60 0.34 1.60 -3.33
CA LEU A 60 0.19 1.15 -4.72
C LEU A 60 1.43 0.45 -5.26
N HIS A 61 2.62 0.96 -4.92
CA HIS A 61 3.89 0.34 -5.28
C HIS A 61 4.02 -1.05 -4.62
N THR A 62 3.75 -1.17 -3.33
CA THR A 62 3.75 -2.45 -2.60
C THR A 62 2.80 -3.47 -3.22
N LEU A 63 1.56 -3.07 -3.54
CA LEU A 63 0.58 -3.94 -4.20
C LEU A 63 1.05 -4.40 -5.59
N SER A 64 1.74 -3.52 -6.33
CA SER A 64 2.34 -3.87 -7.62
C SER A 64 3.44 -4.93 -7.48
N LEU A 65 4.34 -4.76 -6.50
CA LEU A 65 5.38 -5.76 -6.21
C LEU A 65 4.77 -7.10 -5.80
N LEU A 66 3.76 -7.10 -4.92
CA LEU A 66 3.03 -8.31 -4.55
C LEU A 66 2.38 -9.01 -5.76
N ARG A 67 1.87 -8.23 -6.73
CA ARG A 67 1.32 -8.78 -7.97
C ARG A 67 2.39 -9.48 -8.79
N GLN A 68 3.57 -8.89 -8.92
CA GLN A 68 4.69 -9.48 -9.65
C GLN A 68 5.16 -10.78 -8.98
N LEU A 69 5.32 -10.76 -7.65
CA LEU A 69 5.71 -11.94 -6.87
C LEU A 69 4.70 -13.08 -7.02
N ARG A 70 3.39 -12.81 -6.92
CA ARG A 70 2.34 -13.83 -7.10
C ARG A 70 2.29 -14.41 -8.52
N ARG A 71 2.72 -13.64 -9.53
CA ARG A 71 2.79 -14.11 -10.92
C ARG A 71 4.00 -15.00 -11.20
N GLY A 72 4.80 -15.34 -10.19
CA GLY A 72 5.99 -16.18 -10.36
C GLY A 72 7.19 -15.43 -10.94
N VAL A 73 7.10 -14.11 -11.09
CA VAL A 73 8.22 -13.23 -11.50
C VAL A 73 9.21 -13.04 -10.33
N GLY A 74 9.11 -13.86 -9.28
CA GLY A 74 9.99 -13.85 -8.13
C GLY A 74 11.47 -14.10 -8.48
N SER A 75 11.76 -14.70 -9.65
CA SER A 75 13.10 -14.84 -10.21
C SER A 75 13.76 -13.52 -10.61
N ASP A 76 12.96 -12.49 -10.92
CA ASP A 76 13.47 -11.17 -11.34
C ASP A 76 13.63 -10.21 -10.16
N THR A 77 13.30 -10.66 -8.94
CA THR A 77 13.50 -9.88 -7.72
C THR A 77 15.00 -9.84 -7.37
N PRO A 78 15.61 -8.66 -7.16
CA PRO A 78 17.01 -8.56 -6.75
C PRO A 78 17.28 -9.39 -5.48
N GLY A 79 18.18 -10.38 -5.59
CA GLY A 79 18.53 -11.31 -4.50
C GLY A 79 17.81 -12.66 -4.52
N ALA A 80 16.91 -12.91 -5.48
CA ALA A 80 16.37 -14.25 -5.70
C ALA A 80 17.51 -15.21 -6.07
N PRO A 81 17.55 -16.44 -5.51
CA PRO A 81 18.54 -17.42 -5.90
C PRO A 81 18.36 -17.71 -7.40
N VAL A 82 19.43 -17.55 -8.18
CA VAL A 82 19.52 -18.07 -9.54
C VAL A 82 19.26 -19.56 -9.44
N ASN A 83 18.05 -19.98 -9.78
CA ASN A 83 17.64 -21.37 -9.66
C ASN A 83 18.57 -22.19 -10.57
N PRO A 84 19.43 -23.08 -10.04
CA PRO A 84 20.15 -24.01 -10.90
C PRO A 84 19.11 -24.98 -11.42
N VAL A 85 18.83 -24.87 -12.72
CA VAL A 85 17.98 -25.81 -13.45
C VAL A 85 18.42 -27.23 -13.08
N SER A 86 17.50 -27.99 -12.49
CA SER A 86 17.64 -29.44 -12.39
C SER A 86 17.29 -30.03 -13.75
N GLN A 87 18.31 -30.25 -14.59
CA GLN A 87 18.57 -31.45 -15.42
C GLN A 87 19.68 -31.15 -16.42
#